data_AF-D6V898-F1
#
_entry.id   AF-D6V898-F1
#
_cell.length_a   1.000
_cell.length_b   1.000
_cell.length_c   1.000
_cell.angle_alpha   90.00
_cell.angle_beta   90.00
_cell.angle_gamma   90.00
#
_symmetry.space_group_name_H-M   'P 1'
#
loop_
_entity.id
_entity.type
_entity.pdbx_description
1 polymer ?
#
loop_
_entity_poly.entity_id
_entity_poly.type
_entity_poly.pdbx_seq_one_letter_code
_entity_poly.pdbx_strand_id
1 'polypeptide(L)' 'MYPVEAAIVTACHSGLGGTGDVAILGASDRMGLMAFAQIATRVGGAIMIVIATFLMKMIY' A
#
# COMPACT_ATOMS: atom_id res chain seq x y z
N MET A 1 9.60 -12.17 3.92
CA MET A 1 10.17 -10.88 3.51
C MET A 1 11.07 -10.40 4.63
N TYR A 2 12.22 -9.81 4.32
CA TYR A 2 13.05 -9.18 5.35
C TYR A 2 12.33 -7.94 5.91
N PRO A 3 12.60 -7.52 7.16
CA PRO A 3 11.85 -6.45 7.81
C PRO A 3 11.83 -5.12 7.04
N VAL A 4 12.93 -4.77 6.36
CA VAL A 4 13.04 -3.53 5.58
C VAL A 4 12.16 -3.59 4.34
N GLU A 5 12.22 -4.68 3.59
CA GLU A 5 11.40 -4.91 2.41
C GLU A 5 9.91 -4.95 2.78
N ALA A 6 9.57 -5.56 3.93
CA ALA A 6 8.23 -5.50 4.51
C ALA A 6 7.75 -4.08 4.74
N ALA A 7 8.55 -3.25 5.42
CA ALA A 7 8.20 -1.85 5.64
C ALA A 7 8.03 -1.08 4.33
N ILE A 8 8.91 -1.28 3.34
CA ILE A 8 8.86 -0.60 2.03
C ILE A 8 7.56 -0.97 1.29
N VAL A 9 7.25 -2.26 1.16
CA VAL A 9 6.03 -2.71 0.47
C VAL A 9 4.76 -2.26 1.20
N THR A 10 4.76 -2.25 2.53
CA THR A 10 3.64 -1.70 3.30
C THR A 10 3.49 -0.20 3.08
N ALA A 11 4.59 0.55 3.01
CA ALA A 11 4.56 1.98 2.74
C ALA A 11 3.97 2.34 1.36
N CYS A 12 4.07 1.44 0.37
CA CYS A 12 3.46 1.62 -0.95
C CYS A 12 1.95 1.90 -0.88
N HIS A 13 1.23 1.32 0.09
CA HIS A 13 -0.21 1.56 0.25
C HIS A 13 -0.56 3.03 0.57
N SER A 14 0.40 3.79 1.13
CA SER A 14 0.23 5.21 1.47
C SER A 14 0.53 6.14 0.29
N GLY A 15 1.02 5.62 -0.83
CA GLY A 15 1.32 6.38 -2.04
C GLY A 15 0.09 6.69 -2.90
N LEU A 16 0.30 7.45 -3.98
CA LEU A 16 -0.74 7.77 -4.97
C LEU A 16 -1.00 6.57 -5.91
N GLY A 17 -1.50 5.46 -5.39
CA GLY A 17 -1.72 4.26 -6.19
C GLY A 17 -0.42 3.75 -6.85
N GLY A 18 -0.55 3.19 -8.05
CA GLY A 18 0.59 2.59 -8.76
C GLY A 18 1.73 3.57 -9.11
N THR A 19 1.46 4.88 -9.23
CA THR A 19 2.54 5.87 -9.43
C THR A 19 3.32 6.12 -8.14
N GLY A 20 2.65 6.05 -6.99
CA GLY A 20 3.28 6.04 -5.67
C GLY A 20 4.16 4.81 -5.45
N ASP A 21 3.70 3.62 -5.87
CA ASP A 21 4.48 2.38 -5.81
C ASP A 21 5.82 2.54 -6.55
N VAL A 22 5.79 3.07 -7.78
CA VAL A 22 7.01 3.31 -8.58
C VAL A 22 7.92 4.34 -7.90
N ALA A 23 7.38 5.40 -7.32
CA ALA A 23 8.18 6.42 -6.63
C ALA A 23 8.89 5.84 -5.38
N ILE A 24 8.18 5.07 -4.56
CA ILE A 24 8.73 4.49 -3.31
C ILE A 24 9.74 3.39 -3.61
N LEU A 25 9.41 2.48 -4.53
CA LEU A 25 10.32 1.39 -4.92
C LEU A 25 11.52 1.92 -5.70
N GLY A 26 11.34 2.96 -6.52
CA GLY A 26 12.41 3.65 -7.22
C GLY A 26 13.36 4.35 -6.26
N ALA A 27 12.84 5.07 -5.27
CA ALA A 27 13.65 5.75 -4.25
C ALA A 27 14.43 4.78 -3.34
N SER A 28 13.97 3.54 -3.21
CA SER A 28 14.61 2.51 -2.37
C SER A 28 15.45 1.49 -3.15
N ASP A 29 15.54 1.62 -4.48
CA ASP A 29 16.19 0.65 -5.37
C ASP A 29 15.66 -0.80 -5.19
N ARG A 30 14.32 -0.91 -5.13
CA ARG A 30 13.58 -2.16 -4.85
C ARG A 30 12.48 -2.45 -5.89
N MET A 31 12.67 -2.05 -7.14
CA MET A 31 11.68 -2.28 -8.21
C MET A 31 11.28 -3.75 -8.43
N GLY A 32 12.12 -4.71 -8.02
CA GLY A 32 11.76 -6.14 -8.01
C GLY A 32 10.56 -6.50 -7.12
N LEU A 33 10.13 -5.59 -6.23
CA LEU A 33 8.98 -5.76 -5.36
C LEU A 33 7.66 -5.21 -5.95
N MET A 34 7.64 -4.75 -7.20
CA MET A 34 6.49 -4.08 -7.82
C MET A 34 5.18 -4.89 -7.73
N ALA A 35 5.24 -6.22 -7.93
CA ALA A 35 4.06 -7.07 -7.81
C ALA A 35 3.48 -7.07 -6.38
N PHE A 36 4.34 -7.05 -5.36
CA PHE A 36 3.92 -6.98 -3.96
C PHE A 36 3.37 -5.60 -3.59
N ALA A 37 4.01 -4.53 -4.07
CA ALA A 37 3.53 -3.16 -3.88
C ALA A 37 2.12 -2.96 -4.48
N GLN A 38 1.88 -3.46 -5.71
CA GLN A 38 0.57 -3.36 -6.33
C GLN A 38 -0.52 -4.10 -5.54
N ILE A 39 -0.20 -5.25 -4.95
CA ILE A 39 -1.13 -5.97 -4.06
C ILE A 39 -1.40 -5.14 -2.80
N ALA A 40 -0.36 -4.62 -2.15
CA ALA A 40 -0.49 -3.77 -0.96
C ALA A 40 -1.38 -2.56 -1.23
N THR A 41 -1.19 -1.90 -2.37
CA THR A 41 -1.94 -0.71 -2.77
C THR A 41 -3.39 -1.01 -3.10
N ARG A 42 -3.68 -2.06 -3.89
CA ARG A 42 -5.06 -2.36 -4.30
C ARG A 42 -5.86 -3.04 -3.19
N VAL A 43 -5.33 -4.10 -2.61
CA VAL A 43 -6.03 -4.87 -1.56
C VAL A 43 -6.09 -4.06 -0.28
N GLY A 44 -4.99 -3.41 0.12
CA GLY A 44 -4.97 -2.50 1.27
C GLY A 44 -5.94 -1.33 1.09
N GLY A 45 -6.01 -0.74 -0.10
CA GLY A 45 -6.99 0.30 -0.42
C GLY A 45 -8.44 -0.17 -0.29
N ALA A 46 -8.78 -1.36 -0.81
CA ALA A 46 -10.11 -1.94 -0.66
C ALA A 46 -10.48 -2.18 0.81
N ILE A 47 -9.54 -2.73 1.61
CA ILE A 47 -9.74 -2.93 3.05
C ILE A 47 -9.98 -1.58 3.76
N MET A 48 -9.20 -0.55 3.43
CA MET A 48 -9.38 0.79 4.00
C MET A 48 -10.77 1.35 3.71
N ILE A 49 -11.29 1.17 2.49
CA ILE A 49 -12.65 1.61 2.13
C ILE A 49 -13.70 0.86 2.95
N VAL A 50 -13.57 -0.47 3.08
CA VAL A 50 -14.49 -1.28 3.89
C VAL A 50 -14.50 -0.80 5.35
N ILE A 51 -13.31 -0.63 5.95
CA ILE A 51 -13.18 -0.15 7.34
C ILE A 51 -13.78 1.25 7.48
N ALA A 52 -13.48 2.18 6.57
CA ALA A 52 -14.02 3.53 6.60
C ALA A 52 -15.56 3.53 6.52
N THR A 53 -16.13 2.67 5.68
CA THR A 53 -17.59 2.53 5.54
C THR A 53 -18.24 1.98 6.82
N PHE A 54 -17.63 0.97 7.44
CA PHE A 54 -18.09 0.44 8.73
C PHE A 54 -17.99 1.48 9.84
N LEU A 55 -16.88 2.22 9.91
CA LEU A 55 -16.68 3.30 10.89
C LEU A 55 -17.69 4.42 10.69
N MET A 56 -17.96 4.81 9.44
CA MET A 56 -18.97 5.83 9.14
C MET A 56 -20.35 5.42 9.67
N LYS A 57 -20.77 4.16 9.47
CA LYS A 57 -22.03 3.61 10.00
C LYS A 57 -22.08 3.52 11.52
N MET A 58 -20.94 3.44 12.19
CA MET A 58 -20.88 3.37 13.66
C MET A 58 -20.94 4.77 14.28
N ILE A 59 -20.40 5.78 13.61
CA ILE A 59 -20.27 7.16 14.11
C ILE A 59 -21.48 8.02 13.73
N TYR A 60 -22.07 7.80 12.55
CA TYR A 60 -23.23 8.51 12.01
C TYR A 60 -24.42 7.58 11.85
#